data_AF-Q896S7-F1
#
_entry.id   AF-Q896S7-F1
#
_cell.length_a   1.000
_cell.length_b   1.000
_cell.length_c   1.000
_cell.angle_alpha   90.00
_cell.angle_beta   90.00
_cell.angle_gamma   90.00
#
_symmetry.space_group_name_H-M   'P 1'
#
loop_
_entity.id
_entity.type
_entity.pdbx_description
1 polymer ?
#
loop_
_entity_poly.entity_id
_entity_poly.type
_entity_poly.pdbx_seq_one_letter_code
_entity_poly.pdbx_strand_id
1 'polypeptide(L)'
;MKQIKIFLMMFIVVFSTFLMACAGQKENKDTKQVMQNTSIVHSTKNISPIDAVEATFNALTSLNTREFNEYIKYVDTIRNGIVFKDNVIFGDNLDGESKDYIESIVSKLSYKIIHSEEKKNTATIKVQITNRDLSDINRRLEQETFKEDHGDENNLLISLIRSTDKTKKYDVTLLLEKSDKGWKIKMTKEFAKAICGDMPSFIYNLLP
;
A
#
# COMPACT_ATOMS: atom_id res chain seq x y z
N MET A 1 -24.94 -6.04 -26.56
CA MET A 1 -24.41 -7.31 -26.01
C MET A 1 -22.88 -7.42 -25.95
N LYS A 2 -22.07 -6.44 -26.41
CA LYS A 2 -20.60 -6.48 -26.24
C LYS A 2 -20.09 -5.85 -24.93
N GLN A 3 -20.79 -4.85 -24.38
CA GLN A 3 -20.35 -4.18 -23.14
C GLN A 3 -20.50 -5.03 -21.86
N ILE A 4 -21.43 -6.00 -21.86
CA ILE A 4 -21.63 -6.90 -20.71
C ILE A 4 -20.44 -7.88 -20.56
N LYS A 5 -19.79 -8.26 -21.67
CA LYS A 5 -18.63 -9.17 -21.62
C LYS A 5 -17.36 -8.49 -21.05
N ILE A 6 -17.20 -7.19 -21.28
CA ILE A 6 -16.06 -6.41 -20.76
C ILE A 6 -16.19 -6.22 -19.24
N PHE A 7 -17.40 -5.95 -18.74
CA PHE A 7 -17.66 -5.89 -17.30
C PHE A 7 -17.44 -7.24 -16.59
N LEU A 8 -17.76 -8.35 -17.24
CA LEU A 8 -17.52 -9.69 -16.68
C LEU A 8 -16.03 -10.04 -16.61
N MET A 9 -15.23 -9.58 -17.58
CA MET A 9 -13.80 -9.88 -17.63
C MET A 9 -12.99 -9.05 -16.60
N MET A 10 -13.43 -7.83 -16.28
CA MET A 10 -12.86 -7.05 -15.17
C MET A 10 -13.11 -7.67 -13.78
N PHE A 11 -14.18 -8.46 -13.62
CA PHE A 11 -14.50 -9.11 -12.34
C PHE A 11 -13.70 -10.40 -12.09
N ILE A 12 -13.21 -11.07 -13.14
CA ILE A 12 -12.51 -12.37 -13.02
C ILE A 12 -11.07 -12.21 -12.53
N VAL A 13 -10.42 -11.06 -12.76
CA VAL A 13 -9.04 -10.81 -12.30
C VAL A 13 -8.99 -10.46 -10.80
N VAL A 14 -10.12 -10.14 -10.18
CA VAL A 14 -10.19 -9.74 -8.75
C VAL A 14 -10.54 -10.90 -7.81
N PHE A 15 -10.91 -12.08 -8.32
CA PHE A 15 -11.48 -13.16 -7.48
C PHE A 15 -10.71 -14.50 -7.46
N SER A 16 -9.54 -14.62 -8.10
CA SER A 16 -8.84 -15.91 -8.26
C SER A 16 -7.74 -16.23 -7.24
N THR A 17 -7.65 -15.55 -6.09
CA THR A 17 -6.69 -15.94 -5.01
C THR A 17 -7.30 -16.18 -3.63
N PHE A 18 -8.59 -16.51 -3.55
CA PHE A 18 -9.25 -16.86 -2.28
C PHE A 18 -9.86 -18.27 -2.26
N LEU A 19 -9.14 -19.29 -2.70
CA LEU A 19 -9.49 -20.70 -2.43
C LEU A 19 -8.25 -21.60 -2.31
N MET A 20 -7.62 -21.60 -1.13
CA MET A 20 -7.02 -22.80 -0.53
C MET A 20 -7.27 -22.70 0.99
N ALA A 21 -8.39 -23.24 1.46
CA ALA A 21 -8.51 -24.59 2.02
C ALA A 21 -7.92 -24.70 3.45
N CYS A 22 -8.80 -24.46 4.43
CA CYS A 22 -8.69 -25.13 5.71
C CYS A 22 -8.94 -26.65 5.50
N ALA A 23 -7.91 -27.47 5.69
CA ALA A 23 -8.04 -28.84 6.19
C ALA A 23 -6.64 -29.37 6.57
N GLY A 24 -6.43 -29.67 7.86
CA GLY A 24 -5.12 -30.14 8.34
C GLY A 24 -5.06 -30.40 9.84
N GLN A 25 -5.92 -31.31 10.28
CA GLN A 25 -5.85 -32.21 11.44
C GLN A 25 -4.64 -32.11 12.40
N LYS A 26 -4.95 -32.05 13.71
CA LYS A 26 -4.04 -32.36 14.84
C LYS A 26 -3.34 -33.71 14.63
N GLU A 27 -2.01 -33.72 14.69
CA GLU A 27 -1.28 -34.75 15.44
C GLU A 27 0.10 -34.25 15.88
N ASN A 28 0.49 -34.71 17.06
CA ASN A 28 1.61 -34.29 17.88
C ASN A 28 2.82 -35.19 17.56
N LYS A 29 4.02 -34.63 17.33
CA LYS A 29 5.30 -35.28 17.62
C LYS A 29 6.48 -34.33 17.46
N ASP A 30 7.26 -34.24 18.55
CA ASP A 30 8.59 -33.66 18.65
C ASP A 30 9.47 -33.96 17.44
N THR A 31 10.03 -32.92 16.82
CA THR A 31 11.41 -32.94 16.30
C THR A 31 11.94 -31.51 16.26
N LYS A 32 12.99 -31.26 17.03
CA LYS A 32 13.79 -30.02 16.97
C LYS A 32 14.36 -29.84 15.55
N GLN A 33 13.97 -28.78 14.88
CA GLN A 33 14.81 -28.15 13.85
C GLN A 33 14.90 -26.65 14.13
N VAL A 34 16.10 -26.26 14.52
CA VAL A 34 16.57 -24.87 14.56
C VAL A 34 16.58 -24.36 13.12
N MET A 35 15.74 -23.38 12.81
CA MET A 35 15.97 -22.49 11.68
C MET A 35 15.79 -21.06 12.17
N GLN A 36 16.93 -20.45 12.49
CA GLN A 36 17.04 -19.03 12.70
C GLN A 36 16.64 -18.32 11.41
N ASN A 37 15.53 -17.60 11.45
CA ASN A 37 15.40 -16.33 10.73
C ASN A 37 14.70 -15.37 11.69
N THR A 38 15.50 -14.86 12.63
CA THR A 38 15.14 -13.70 13.41
C THR A 38 15.09 -12.51 12.44
N SER A 39 13.95 -12.31 11.78
CA SER A 39 13.56 -10.95 11.42
C SER A 39 13.52 -10.20 12.74
N ILE A 40 14.50 -9.33 12.96
CA ILE A 40 14.54 -8.44 14.11
C ILE A 40 13.33 -7.53 13.95
N VAL A 41 12.19 -7.93 14.51
CA VAL A 41 11.07 -7.03 14.76
C VAL A 41 11.61 -6.02 15.76
N HIS A 42 12.05 -4.86 15.25
CA HIS A 42 12.43 -3.75 16.11
C HIS A 42 11.21 -3.40 16.95
N SER A 43 11.39 -3.46 18.27
CA SER A 43 10.31 -3.10 19.20
C SER A 43 9.89 -1.65 18.95
N THR A 44 8.73 -1.47 18.31
CA THR A 44 8.14 -0.17 17.95
C THR A 44 7.65 0.62 19.17
N LYS A 45 7.72 0.03 20.37
CA LYS A 45 7.00 0.49 21.56
C LYS A 45 7.49 1.82 22.15
N ASN A 46 8.72 2.23 21.86
CA ASN A 46 9.38 3.37 22.52
C ASN A 46 9.94 4.45 21.58
N ILE A 47 9.57 4.43 20.30
CA ILE A 47 10.05 5.43 19.33
C ILE A 47 9.22 6.72 19.41
N SER A 48 9.76 7.85 18.95
CA SER A 48 9.00 9.11 18.84
C SER A 48 8.00 9.05 17.67
N PRO A 49 6.99 9.94 17.60
CA PRO A 49 6.11 10.05 16.44
C PRO A 49 6.87 10.32 15.13
N ILE A 50 7.95 11.11 15.20
CA ILE A 50 8.80 11.42 14.05
C ILE A 50 9.49 10.15 13.58
N ASP A 51 10.13 9.42 14.48
CA ASP A 51 10.82 8.16 14.14
C ASP A 51 9.84 7.13 13.56
N ALA A 52 8.58 7.10 14.02
CA ALA A 52 7.55 6.24 13.44
C ALA A 52 7.22 6.60 11.99
N VAL A 53 7.15 7.90 11.67
CA VAL A 53 6.99 8.37 10.29
C VAL A 53 8.19 8.00 9.43
N GLU A 54 9.40 8.21 9.95
CA GLU A 54 10.63 7.85 9.22
C GLU A 54 10.71 6.36 8.94
N ALA A 55 10.43 5.53 9.96
CA ALA A 55 10.37 4.08 9.83
C ALA A 55 9.31 3.63 8.82
N THR A 56 8.14 4.28 8.79
CA THR A 56 7.09 4.00 7.80
C THR A 56 7.59 4.22 6.37
N PHE A 57 8.23 5.35 6.10
CA PHE A 57 8.75 5.65 4.76
C PHE A 57 9.96 4.79 4.38
N ASN A 58 10.82 4.45 5.35
CA ASN A 58 11.94 3.52 5.13
C ASN A 58 11.43 2.12 4.81
N ALA A 59 10.43 1.62 5.55
CA ALA A 59 9.80 0.34 5.28
C ALA A 59 9.16 0.31 3.88
N LEU A 60 8.44 1.37 3.51
CA LEU A 60 7.81 1.44 2.19
C LEU A 60 8.83 1.48 1.04
N THR A 61 9.87 2.31 1.14
CA THR A 61 10.88 2.45 0.07
C THR A 61 11.81 1.23 -0.02
N SER A 62 11.98 0.47 1.06
CA SER A 62 12.65 -0.84 1.05
C SER A 62 11.74 -2.01 0.68
N LEU A 63 10.48 -1.75 0.32
CA LEU A 63 9.46 -2.75 -0.02
C LEU A 63 9.15 -3.72 1.13
N ASN A 64 9.42 -3.34 2.38
CA ASN A 64 9.05 -4.08 3.58
C ASN A 64 7.61 -3.71 4.00
N THR A 65 6.62 -4.20 3.24
CA THR A 65 5.20 -3.86 3.48
C THR A 65 4.65 -4.38 4.79
N ARG A 66 5.20 -5.49 5.31
CA ARG A 66 4.88 -5.99 6.65
C ARG A 66 5.24 -4.98 7.72
N GLU A 67 6.47 -4.48 7.70
CA GLU A 67 6.92 -3.44 8.65
C GLU A 67 6.15 -2.13 8.43
N PHE A 68 5.87 -1.74 7.19
CA PHE A 68 5.00 -0.60 6.90
C PHE A 68 3.64 -0.74 7.61
N ASN A 69 2.99 -1.90 7.49
CA ASN A 69 1.70 -2.17 8.13
C ASN A 69 1.76 -2.18 9.67
N GLU A 70 2.93 -2.44 10.26
CA GLU A 70 3.16 -2.28 11.70
C GLU A 70 3.09 -0.83 12.17
N TYR A 71 3.23 0.16 11.29
CA TYR A 71 3.05 1.57 11.63
C TYR A 71 1.70 2.15 11.19
N ILE A 72 0.90 1.44 10.38
CA ILE A 72 -0.37 1.95 9.90
C ILE A 72 -1.54 1.52 10.80
N LYS A 73 -2.51 2.43 10.98
CA LYS A 73 -3.86 2.17 11.47
C LYS A 73 -4.85 2.37 10.34
N TYR A 74 -5.34 1.25 9.81
CA TYR A 74 -6.48 1.23 8.90
C TYR A 74 -7.77 1.42 9.69
N VAL A 75 -8.70 2.20 9.13
CA VAL A 75 -10.01 2.45 9.75
C VAL A 75 -11.07 1.77 8.90
N ASP A 76 -11.95 1.03 9.56
CA ASP A 76 -13.14 0.45 8.94
C ASP A 76 -14.03 1.59 8.41
N THR A 77 -14.56 1.41 7.20
CA THR A 77 -15.44 2.42 6.59
C THR A 77 -16.79 1.85 6.27
N ILE A 78 -17.83 2.68 6.42
CA ILE A 78 -19.21 2.31 6.15
C ILE A 78 -19.70 3.14 4.97
N ARG A 79 -20.08 2.48 3.88
CA ARG A 79 -20.75 3.13 2.75
C ARG A 79 -22.01 2.38 2.38
N ASN A 80 -23.11 3.11 2.25
CA ASN A 80 -24.42 2.55 1.89
C ASN A 80 -24.83 1.36 2.78
N GLY A 81 -24.48 1.40 4.07
CA GLY A 81 -24.75 0.33 5.03
C GLY A 81 -23.80 -0.88 4.96
N ILE A 82 -22.83 -0.89 4.03
CA ILE A 82 -21.82 -1.94 3.89
C ILE A 82 -20.56 -1.53 4.66
N VAL A 83 -20.08 -2.41 5.54
CA VAL A 83 -18.83 -2.24 6.28
C VAL A 83 -17.68 -2.81 5.47
N PHE A 84 -16.70 -1.97 5.14
CA PHE A 84 -15.44 -2.32 4.50
C PHE A 84 -14.36 -2.41 5.56
N LYS A 85 -13.96 -3.64 5.87
CA LYS A 85 -12.87 -3.96 6.79
C LYS A 85 -11.60 -4.26 6.02
N ASP A 86 -10.48 -4.26 6.73
CA ASP A 86 -9.18 -4.68 6.18
C ASP A 86 -8.80 -3.90 4.92
N ASN A 87 -9.00 -2.57 4.95
CA ASN A 87 -8.65 -1.63 3.87
C ASN A 87 -7.13 -1.45 3.71
N VAL A 88 -6.38 -2.55 3.83
CA VAL A 88 -4.92 -2.62 3.70
C VAL A 88 -4.55 -2.31 2.26
N ILE A 89 -3.67 -1.32 2.07
CA ILE A 89 -3.26 -0.87 0.74
C ILE A 89 -2.19 -1.79 0.16
N PHE A 90 -1.29 -2.31 1.00
CA PHE A 90 -0.22 -3.21 0.61
C PHE A 90 -0.24 -4.46 1.48
N GLY A 91 -0.38 -5.64 0.90
CA GLY A 91 -0.34 -6.90 1.65
C GLY A 91 1.02 -7.13 2.34
N ASP A 92 1.05 -7.95 3.40
CA ASP A 92 2.26 -8.21 4.20
C ASP A 92 3.35 -9.00 3.47
N ASN A 93 3.02 -9.61 2.33
CA ASN A 93 3.95 -10.41 1.54
C ASN A 93 3.92 -9.89 0.10
N LEU A 94 5.04 -9.31 -0.34
CA LEU A 94 5.26 -8.97 -1.74
C LEU A 94 6.16 -10.01 -2.38
N ASP A 95 5.65 -10.67 -3.43
CA ASP A 95 6.43 -11.54 -4.29
C ASP A 95 6.07 -11.32 -5.77
N GLY A 96 6.97 -11.78 -6.65
CA GLY A 96 6.79 -11.72 -8.11
C GLY A 96 6.29 -10.37 -8.62
N GLU A 97 5.21 -10.42 -9.41
CA GLU A 97 4.59 -9.26 -10.06
C GLU A 97 4.07 -8.21 -9.06
N SER A 98 3.60 -8.63 -7.88
CA SER A 98 3.11 -7.69 -6.86
C SER A 98 4.23 -6.81 -6.32
N LYS A 99 5.43 -7.38 -6.12
CA LYS A 99 6.61 -6.63 -5.71
C LYS A 99 7.04 -5.64 -6.77
N ASP A 100 7.14 -6.10 -8.02
CA ASP A 100 7.48 -5.27 -9.18
C ASP A 100 6.52 -4.10 -9.37
N TYR A 101 5.23 -4.34 -9.17
CA TYR A 101 4.19 -3.32 -9.23
C TYR A 101 4.38 -2.27 -8.14
N ILE A 102 4.51 -2.67 -6.87
CA ILE A 102 4.72 -1.71 -5.77
C ILE A 102 6.02 -0.93 -5.95
N GLU A 103 7.11 -1.61 -6.33
CA GLU A 103 8.39 -0.96 -6.63
C GLU A 103 8.25 0.10 -7.72
N SER A 104 7.52 -0.20 -8.79
CA SER A 104 7.29 0.76 -9.87
C SER A 104 6.63 2.06 -9.37
N ILE A 105 5.71 1.95 -8.41
CA ILE A 105 4.98 3.06 -7.80
C ILE A 105 5.85 3.86 -6.83
N VAL A 106 6.59 3.18 -5.95
CA VAL A 106 7.32 3.85 -4.85
C VAL A 106 8.77 4.18 -5.18
N SER A 107 9.29 3.77 -6.34
CA SER A 107 10.67 4.01 -6.78
C SER A 107 11.12 5.48 -6.77
N LYS A 108 10.17 6.43 -6.94
CA LYS A 108 10.44 7.88 -6.90
C LYS A 108 9.91 8.54 -5.62
N LEU A 109 9.47 7.74 -4.65
CA LEU A 109 8.92 8.25 -3.40
C LEU A 109 10.05 8.85 -2.55
N SER A 110 9.83 10.07 -2.11
CA SER A 110 10.66 10.78 -1.13
C SER A 110 9.77 11.64 -0.26
N TYR A 111 10.26 12.02 0.91
CA TYR A 111 9.50 12.85 1.82
C TYR A 111 10.39 13.83 2.57
N LYS A 112 9.76 14.87 3.11
CA LYS A 112 10.37 15.80 4.05
C LYS A 112 9.37 16.10 5.16
N ILE A 113 9.78 15.93 6.41
CA ILE A 113 9.01 16.40 7.56
C ILE A 113 9.16 17.93 7.64
N ILE A 114 8.04 18.63 7.62
CA ILE A 114 7.98 20.10 7.69
C ILE A 114 7.74 20.56 9.12
N HIS A 115 6.89 19.84 9.85
CA HIS A 115 6.48 20.20 11.19
C HIS A 115 6.00 18.98 11.96
N SER A 116 6.17 19.00 13.29
CA SER A 116 5.67 17.99 14.20
C SER A 116 5.12 18.66 15.46
N GLU A 117 3.92 18.26 15.86
CA GLU A 117 3.30 18.61 17.14
C GLU A 117 2.96 17.30 17.86
N GLU A 118 3.54 17.08 19.03
CA GLU A 118 3.28 15.90 19.86
C GLU A 118 2.49 16.29 21.11
N LYS A 119 1.46 15.50 21.41
CA LYS A 119 0.73 15.47 22.68
C LYS A 119 0.88 14.07 23.28
N LYS A 120 0.49 13.90 24.54
CA LYS A 120 0.67 12.67 25.33
C LYS A 120 0.40 11.37 24.55
N ASN A 121 -0.73 11.29 23.84
CA ASN A 121 -1.16 10.07 23.13
C ASN A 121 -1.45 10.30 21.64
N THR A 122 -1.22 11.50 21.11
CA THR A 122 -1.54 11.86 19.73
C THR A 122 -0.45 12.77 19.17
N ALA A 123 -0.14 12.66 17.89
CA ALA A 123 0.74 13.60 17.23
C ALA A 123 0.21 13.98 15.85
N THR A 124 0.58 15.18 15.41
CA THR A 124 0.27 15.70 14.08
C THR A 124 1.59 16.03 13.40
N ILE A 125 1.89 15.35 12.29
CA ILE A 125 3.13 15.56 11.53
C ILE A 125 2.78 16.03 10.13
N LYS A 126 3.26 17.21 9.75
CA LYS A 126 3.13 17.71 8.38
C LYS A 126 4.32 17.24 7.56
N VAL A 127 4.05 16.52 6.48
CA VAL A 127 5.05 16.02 5.55
C VAL A 127 4.78 16.55 4.14
N GLN A 128 5.85 16.84 3.41
CA GLN A 128 5.77 16.99 1.96
C GLN A 128 6.28 15.69 1.35
N ILE A 129 5.39 14.95 0.69
CA ILE A 129 5.71 13.73 -0.04
C ILE A 129 5.90 14.11 -1.51
N THR A 130 6.95 13.63 -2.13
CA THR A 130 7.14 13.70 -3.59
C THR A 130 7.06 12.28 -4.12
N ASN A 131 6.19 12.04 -5.09
CA ASN A 131 6.15 10.76 -5.80
C ASN A 131 5.82 10.98 -7.28
N ARG A 132 5.92 9.91 -8.08
CA ARG A 132 5.49 9.84 -9.46
C ARG A 132 4.04 10.31 -9.61
N ASP A 133 3.76 11.14 -10.62
CA ASP A 133 2.39 11.59 -10.91
C ASP A 133 1.70 10.58 -11.82
N LEU A 134 0.86 9.73 -11.22
CA LEU A 134 0.13 8.65 -11.87
C LEU A 134 -1.36 9.00 -12.03
N SER A 135 -1.74 10.27 -11.86
CA SER A 135 -3.13 10.73 -11.95
C SER A 135 -3.79 10.47 -13.31
N ASP A 136 -3.01 10.34 -14.39
CA ASP A 136 -3.49 10.10 -15.75
C ASP A 136 -3.24 8.67 -16.27
N ILE A 137 -2.81 7.75 -15.40
CA ILE A 137 -2.37 6.41 -15.80
C ILE A 137 -3.47 5.62 -16.50
N ASN A 138 -4.75 5.75 -16.08
CA ASN A 138 -5.87 5.07 -16.73
C ASN A 138 -6.08 5.56 -18.17
N ARG A 139 -6.01 6.88 -18.39
CA ARG A 139 -6.14 7.47 -19.72
C ARG A 139 -5.03 6.97 -20.64
N ARG A 140 -3.81 6.83 -20.13
CA ARG A 140 -2.67 6.31 -20.89
C ARG A 140 -2.79 4.82 -21.18
N LEU A 141 -3.24 4.04 -20.19
CA LEU A 141 -3.52 2.61 -20.37
C LEU A 141 -4.57 2.38 -21.46
N GLU A 142 -5.66 3.15 -21.45
CA GLU A 142 -6.67 3.13 -22.51
C GLU A 142 -6.06 3.44 -23.87
N GLN A 143 -5.29 4.52 -23.98
CA GLN A 143 -4.64 4.93 -25.24
C GLN A 143 -3.69 3.88 -25.81
N GLU A 144 -2.91 3.21 -24.96
CA GLU A 144 -2.04 2.13 -25.40
C GLU A 144 -2.88 0.92 -25.83
N THR A 145 -3.86 0.48 -25.03
CA THR A 145 -4.70 -0.70 -25.33
C THR A 145 -5.37 -0.63 -26.71
N PHE A 146 -5.67 0.57 -27.23
CA PHE A 146 -6.25 0.75 -28.58
C PHE A 146 -5.24 0.65 -29.74
N LYS A 147 -3.94 0.65 -29.48
CA LYS A 147 -2.91 0.37 -30.50
C LYS A 147 -2.82 -1.15 -30.64
N GLU A 148 -3.09 -1.68 -31.84
CA GLU A 148 -3.20 -3.12 -32.10
C GLU A 148 -1.88 -3.91 -31.98
N ASP A 149 -0.78 -3.24 -31.64
CA ASP A 149 0.58 -3.80 -31.59
C ASP A 149 1.13 -3.74 -30.15
N HIS A 150 0.52 -4.54 -29.27
CA HIS A 150 1.15 -4.85 -27.99
C HIS A 150 2.06 -6.03 -28.22
N GLY A 151 3.33 -5.73 -28.51
CA GLY A 151 4.41 -6.68 -28.28
C GLY A 151 4.33 -7.26 -26.87
N ASP A 152 5.04 -8.35 -26.65
CA ASP A 152 5.07 -9.24 -25.47
C ASP A 152 5.48 -8.56 -24.13
N GLU A 153 4.93 -7.38 -23.83
CA GLU A 153 5.08 -6.70 -22.56
C GLU A 153 4.16 -7.36 -21.54
N ASN A 154 4.75 -8.30 -20.81
CA ASN A 154 4.08 -9.06 -19.76
C ASN A 154 3.47 -8.22 -18.61
N ASN A 155 3.55 -6.87 -18.62
CA ASN A 155 2.64 -6.01 -17.85
C ASN A 155 2.67 -4.54 -18.35
N LEU A 156 1.81 -4.19 -19.33
CA LEU A 156 1.67 -2.83 -19.88
C LEU A 156 1.49 -1.73 -18.81
N LEU A 157 0.77 -2.02 -17.72
CA LEU A 157 0.55 -1.04 -16.65
C LEU A 157 1.86 -0.72 -15.91
N ILE A 158 2.65 -1.75 -15.56
CA ILE A 158 3.96 -1.55 -14.93
C ILE A 158 4.91 -0.77 -15.85
N SER A 159 4.92 -1.09 -17.15
CA SER A 159 5.70 -0.33 -18.14
C SER A 159 5.30 1.15 -18.20
N LEU A 160 3.99 1.43 -18.20
CA LEU A 160 3.46 2.79 -18.19
C LEU A 160 3.82 3.53 -16.90
N ILE A 161 3.76 2.87 -15.75
CA ILE A 161 4.20 3.45 -14.48
C ILE A 161 5.69 3.78 -14.58
N ARG A 162 6.55 2.82 -14.93
CA ARG A 162 8.02 2.98 -14.99
C ARG A 162 8.44 4.11 -15.95
N SER A 163 7.77 4.26 -17.08
CA SER A 163 8.01 5.33 -18.07
C SER A 163 7.56 6.73 -17.65
N THR A 164 6.81 6.88 -16.55
CA THR A 164 6.26 8.19 -16.14
C THR A 164 7.28 9.02 -15.37
N ASP A 165 8.08 9.86 -16.03
CA ASP A 165 9.11 10.58 -15.28
C ASP A 165 8.61 11.70 -14.37
N LYS A 166 7.44 12.24 -14.68
CA LYS A 166 6.79 13.32 -13.95
C LYS A 166 6.56 12.96 -12.49
N THR A 167 6.90 13.89 -11.59
CA THR A 167 6.60 13.80 -10.16
C THR A 167 5.67 14.93 -9.72
N LYS A 168 4.99 14.72 -8.60
CA LYS A 168 4.10 15.67 -7.95
C LYS A 168 4.42 15.71 -6.46
N LYS A 169 4.27 16.90 -5.87
CA LYS A 169 4.40 17.13 -4.42
C LYS A 169 3.04 17.13 -3.76
N TYR A 170 2.96 16.53 -2.59
CA TYR A 170 1.76 16.39 -1.78
C TYR A 170 2.08 16.87 -0.37
N ASP A 171 1.42 17.94 0.08
CA ASP A 171 1.50 18.37 1.46
C ASP A 171 0.43 17.61 2.25
N VAL A 172 0.87 16.68 3.11
CA VAL A 172 0.01 15.76 3.86
C VAL A 172 0.17 15.99 5.35
N THR A 173 -0.94 16.01 6.07
CA THR A 173 -0.95 16.00 7.54
C THR A 173 -1.19 14.58 8.03
N LEU A 174 -0.18 13.96 8.61
CA LEU A 174 -0.25 12.64 9.22
C LEU A 174 -0.77 12.78 10.64
N LEU A 175 -1.81 12.02 10.96
CA LEU A 175 -2.37 11.91 12.30
C LEU A 175 -1.89 10.61 12.93
N LEU A 176 -1.21 10.72 14.07
CA LEU A 176 -0.66 9.59 14.79
C LEU A 176 -1.35 9.41 16.13
N GLU A 177 -1.56 8.16 16.50
CA GLU A 177 -2.10 7.76 17.81
C GLU A 177 -1.14 6.77 18.48
N LYS A 178 -0.91 6.96 19.79
CA LYS A 178 -0.10 6.04 20.57
C LYS A 178 -0.93 4.83 20.98
N SER A 179 -0.39 3.63 20.77
CA SER A 179 -0.97 2.36 21.19
C SER A 179 0.03 1.56 22.03
N ASP A 180 -0.40 0.42 22.57
CA ASP A 180 0.48 -0.51 23.30
C ASP A 180 1.62 -1.06 22.41
N LYS A 181 1.43 -1.00 21.09
CA LYS A 181 2.40 -1.39 20.05
C LYS A 181 3.19 -0.19 19.50
N GLY A 182 3.16 0.96 20.15
CA GLY A 182 3.82 2.18 19.68
C GLY A 182 2.89 3.10 18.87
N TRP A 183 3.50 4.08 18.19
CA TRP A 183 2.78 5.06 17.38
C TRP A 183 2.24 4.45 16.08
N LYS A 184 1.01 4.80 15.74
CA LYS A 184 0.33 4.38 14.53
C LYS A 184 -0.14 5.57 13.72
N ILE A 185 0.18 5.61 12.44
CA ILE A 185 -0.28 6.61 11.47
C ILE A 185 -1.65 6.18 10.95
N LYS A 186 -2.64 7.04 11.09
CA LYS A 186 -3.96 6.82 10.48
C LYS A 186 -3.84 6.88 8.97
N MET A 187 -4.29 5.82 8.29
CA MET A 187 -4.38 5.83 6.83
C MET A 187 -5.56 6.69 6.38
N THR A 188 -5.26 7.85 5.78
CA THR A 188 -6.27 8.72 5.14
C THR A 188 -6.19 8.62 3.63
N LYS A 189 -7.24 9.10 2.96
CA LYS A 189 -7.26 9.22 1.50
C LYS A 189 -6.07 10.03 0.95
N GLU A 190 -5.71 11.14 1.60
CA GLU A 190 -4.62 12.02 1.19
C GLU A 190 -3.27 11.32 1.30
N PHE A 191 -3.04 10.59 2.41
CA PHE A 191 -1.81 9.85 2.59
C PHE A 191 -1.67 8.72 1.56
N ALA A 192 -2.73 7.92 1.38
CA ALA A 192 -2.77 6.87 0.37
C ALA A 192 -2.51 7.40 -1.05
N LYS A 193 -3.17 8.51 -1.42
CA LYS A 193 -2.94 9.17 -2.71
C LYS A 193 -1.50 9.60 -2.88
N ALA A 194 -0.88 10.20 -1.86
CA ALA A 194 0.48 10.69 -1.95
C ALA A 194 1.49 9.54 -2.15
N ILE A 195 1.36 8.45 -1.39
CA ILE A 195 2.28 7.31 -1.50
C ILE A 195 2.05 6.47 -2.75
N CYS A 196 0.86 6.52 -3.35
CA CYS A 196 0.53 5.83 -4.60
C CYS A 196 0.54 6.75 -5.84
N GLY A 197 1.04 7.99 -5.72
CA GLY A 197 1.20 8.88 -6.86
C GLY A 197 -0.09 9.41 -7.47
N ASP A 198 -1.17 9.51 -6.68
CA ASP A 198 -2.52 9.89 -7.14
C ASP A 198 -3.11 8.93 -8.20
N MET A 199 -2.55 7.72 -8.32
CA MET A 199 -3.05 6.66 -9.19
C MET A 199 -4.52 6.38 -8.86
N PRO A 200 -5.45 6.46 -9.83
CA PRO A 200 -6.87 6.21 -9.57
C PRO A 200 -7.09 4.83 -8.96
N SER A 201 -7.67 4.79 -7.76
CA SER A 201 -7.97 3.55 -7.05
C SER A 201 -9.33 3.63 -6.38
N PHE A 202 -10.09 2.53 -6.46
CA PHE A 202 -11.34 2.38 -5.73
C PHE A 202 -11.12 2.47 -4.21
N ILE A 203 -9.97 2.00 -3.72
CA ILE A 203 -9.62 1.99 -2.29
C ILE A 203 -9.62 3.41 -1.71
N TYR A 204 -9.23 4.44 -2.48
CA TYR A 204 -9.30 5.83 -2.00
C TYR A 204 -10.70 6.31 -1.66
N ASN A 205 -11.72 5.77 -2.33
CA ASN A 205 -13.10 6.11 -2.03
C ASN A 205 -13.60 5.38 -0.78
N LEU A 206 -12.89 4.34 -0.35
CA LEU A 206 -13.15 3.61 0.88
C LEU A 206 -12.36 4.12 2.06
N LEU A 207 -11.37 5.00 1.89
CA LEU A 207 -10.63 5.58 3.01
C LEU A 207 -11.35 6.81 3.58
N PRO A 208 -11.20 7.05 4.91
CA PRO A 208 -11.72 8.24 5.56
C PRO A 208 -11.00 9.52 5.10
#